data_AF-A0A9E3X2M7-F1
#
_entry.id   AF-A0A9E3X2M7-F1
#
_cell.length_a   1.000
_cell.length_b   1.000
_cell.length_c   1.000
_cell.angle_alpha   90.00
_cell.angle_beta   90.00
_cell.angle_gamma   90.00
#
_symmetry.space_group_name_H-M   'P 1'
#
loop_
_entity.id
_entity.type
_entity.pdbx_description
1 polymer ?
#
loop_
_entity_poly.entity_id
_entity_poly.type
_entity_poly.pdbx_seq_one_letter_code
_entity_poly.pdbx_strand_id
1 'polypeptide(L)'
;RTGFDALVSRLGVRPHIVAEVDDMAMLRLVARSHNGLAVVPPIVVKDELDSGILVEVAKLPGLEETFFAITSTRRFPNPLLTLVLHTGKAAGES
;
A
#
# COMPACT_ATOMS: atom_id res chain seq x y z
N ARG A 1 6.15 9.76 -3.52
CA ARG A 1 6.27 10.92 -4.45
C ARG A 1 7.38 10.79 -5.50
N THR A 2 8.67 10.81 -5.13
CA THR A 2 9.82 10.90 -6.08
C THR A 2 9.82 9.85 -7.19
N GLY A 3 9.45 8.60 -6.88
CA GLY A 3 9.38 7.54 -7.89
C GLY A 3 8.31 7.79 -8.95
N PHE A 4 7.16 8.35 -8.56
CA PHE A 4 6.06 8.66 -9.48
C PHE A 4 6.42 9.82 -10.40
N ASP A 5 7.01 10.90 -9.85
CA ASP A 5 7.47 12.06 -10.62
C ASP A 5 8.50 11.65 -11.68
N ALA A 6 9.45 10.77 -11.33
CA ALA A 6 10.43 10.23 -12.25
C ALA A 6 9.77 9.37 -13.35
N LEU A 7 8.77 8.57 -13.00
CA LEU A 7 8.05 7.73 -13.95
C LEU A 7 7.28 8.57 -14.98
N VAL A 8 6.48 9.54 -14.54
CA VAL A 8 5.70 10.38 -15.47
C VAL A 8 6.59 11.23 -16.37
N SER A 9 7.73 11.70 -15.84
CA SER A 9 8.76 12.39 -16.62
C SER A 9 9.32 11.51 -17.73
N ARG A 10 9.67 10.25 -17.42
CA ARG A 10 10.16 9.27 -18.41
C ARG A 10 9.12 8.91 -19.47
N LEU A 11 7.84 8.85 -19.08
CA LEU A 11 6.73 8.56 -19.99
C LEU A 11 6.29 9.79 -20.82
N GLY A 12 6.84 10.98 -20.54
CA GLY A 12 6.43 12.23 -21.19
C GLY A 12 4.99 12.66 -20.85
N VAL A 13 4.44 12.14 -19.75
CA VAL A 13 3.06 12.40 -19.32
C VAL A 13 3.03 13.55 -18.31
N ARG A 14 2.04 14.44 -18.44
CA ARG A 14 1.75 15.48 -17.44
C ARG A 14 0.46 15.14 -16.70
N PRO A 15 0.53 14.49 -15.53
CA PRO A 15 -0.67 14.21 -14.75
C PRO A 15 -1.26 15.52 -14.20
N HIS A 16 -2.58 15.58 -14.13
CA HIS A 16 -3.28 16.63 -13.39
C HIS A 16 -3.51 16.17 -11.95
N ILE A 17 -2.65 16.63 -11.04
CA ILE A 17 -2.68 16.22 -9.62
C ILE A 17 -3.77 17.01 -8.89
N VAL A 18 -4.79 16.30 -8.43
CA VAL A 18 -5.93 16.90 -7.69
C VAL A 18 -5.74 16.88 -6.17
N ALA A 19 -4.92 15.95 -5.66
CA ALA A 19 -4.62 15.81 -4.25
C ALA A 19 -3.29 15.07 -4.05
N GLU A 20 -2.61 15.40 -2.95
CA GLU A 20 -1.43 14.70 -2.44
C GLU A 20 -1.71 14.36 -0.97
N VAL A 21 -1.50 13.11 -0.57
CA VAL A 21 -1.86 12.59 0.75
C VAL A 21 -0.77 11.65 1.22
N ASP A 22 -0.21 11.92 2.40
CA ASP A 22 0.89 11.12 2.97
C ASP A 22 0.41 10.06 3.98
N ASP A 23 -0.82 10.16 4.46
CA ASP A 23 -1.43 9.18 5.37
C ASP A 23 -2.10 8.04 4.59
N MET A 24 -1.74 6.80 4.93
CA MET A 24 -2.19 5.61 4.18
C MET A 24 -3.69 5.34 4.33
N ALA A 25 -4.29 5.66 5.48
CA ALA A 25 -5.72 5.48 5.67
C ALA A 25 -6.52 6.54 4.88
N MET A 26 -6.02 7.77 4.87
CA MET A 26 -6.57 8.85 4.04
C MET A 26 -6.41 8.58 2.55
N LEU A 27 -5.29 8.01 2.10
CA LEU A 27 -5.08 7.58 0.71
C LEU A 27 -6.14 6.57 0.27
N ARG A 28 -6.41 5.55 1.09
CA ARG A 28 -7.48 4.58 0.85
C ARG A 28 -8.85 5.25 0.73
N LEU A 29 -9.17 6.19 1.62
CA LEU A 29 -10.44 6.93 1.57
C LEU A 29 -10.58 7.73 0.27
N VAL A 30 -9.54 8.45 -0.12
CA VAL A 30 -9.50 9.25 -1.35
C VAL A 30 -9.67 8.35 -2.57
N ALA A 31 -8.92 7.23 -2.65
CA ALA A 31 -9.02 6.26 -3.74
C ALA A 31 -10.45 5.73 -3.93
N ARG A 32 -11.19 5.50 -2.84
CA ARG A 32 -12.57 5.00 -2.86
C ARG A 32 -13.62 6.08 -3.18
N SER A 33 -13.36 7.33 -2.82
CA SER A 33 -14.37 8.41 -2.88
C SER A 33 -14.31 9.26 -4.14
N HIS A 34 -13.17 9.28 -4.83
CA HIS A 34 -13.00 10.10 -6.03
C HIS A 34 -13.33 9.34 -7.33
N ASN A 35 -13.72 10.07 -8.38
CA ASN A 35 -13.94 9.54 -9.73
C ASN A 35 -12.66 9.53 -10.60
N GLY A 36 -11.47 9.39 -10.00
CA GLY A 36 -10.18 9.45 -10.68
C GLY A 36 -9.32 8.20 -10.49
N LEU A 37 -8.07 8.28 -10.96
CA LEU A 37 -7.04 7.28 -10.70
C LEU A 37 -6.26 7.64 -9.43
N ALA A 38 -6.12 6.68 -8.53
CA ALA A 38 -5.24 6.78 -7.37
C ALA A 38 -3.97 5.94 -7.60
N VAL A 39 -2.82 6.50 -7.24
CA VAL A 39 -1.56 5.76 -7.20
C VAL A 39 -1.33 5.34 -5.76
N VAL A 40 -1.56 4.06 -5.46
CA VAL A 40 -1.41 3.50 -4.12
C VAL A 40 -0.84 2.08 -4.20
N PRO A 41 -0.04 1.65 -3.22
CA PRO A 41 0.37 0.26 -3.11
C PRO A 41 -0.85 -0.65 -2.91
N PRO A 42 -0.94 -1.82 -3.59
CA PRO A 42 -2.11 -2.70 -3.50
C PRO A 42 -2.45 -3.14 -2.08
N ILE A 43 -1.45 -3.28 -1.21
CA ILE A 43 -1.65 -3.70 0.19
C ILE A 43 -2.48 -2.69 1.00
N VAL A 44 -2.47 -1.41 0.63
CA VAL A 44 -3.21 -0.34 1.33
C VAL A 44 -4.73 -0.42 1.05
N VAL A 45 -5.12 -0.99 -0.09
CA VAL A 45 -6.50 -1.06 -0.57
C VAL A 45 -6.95 -2.50 -0.83
N LYS A 46 -6.32 -3.47 -0.16
CA LYS A 46 -6.55 -4.91 -0.42
C LYS A 46 -8.02 -5.30 -0.27
N ASP A 47 -8.70 -4.83 0.78
CA ASP A 47 -10.11 -5.15 0.99
C ASP A 47 -11.01 -4.61 -0.14
N GLU A 48 -10.72 -3.42 -0.67
CA GLU A 48 -11.44 -2.83 -1.79
C GLU A 48 -11.23 -3.59 -3.09
N LEU A 49 -10.01 -4.10 -3.31
CA LEU A 49 -9.70 -4.95 -4.45
C LEU A 49 -10.41 -6.31 -4.32
N ASP A 50 -10.35 -6.93 -3.14
CA ASP A 50 -10.98 -8.22 -2.85
C ASP A 50 -12.52 -8.14 -2.94
N SER A 51 -13.11 -6.99 -2.57
CA SER A 51 -14.55 -6.73 -2.68
C SER A 51 -14.99 -6.18 -4.04
N GLY A 52 -14.06 -5.86 -4.95
CA GLY A 52 -14.33 -5.29 -6.27
C GLY A 52 -14.83 -3.83 -6.24
N ILE A 53 -14.74 -3.15 -5.10
CA ILE A 53 -15.03 -1.70 -4.99
C ILE A 53 -13.99 -0.90 -5.78
N LEU A 54 -12.74 -1.35 -5.76
CA LEU A 54 -11.67 -0.81 -6.58
C LEU A 54 -11.16 -1.89 -7.54
N VAL A 55 -10.61 -1.42 -8.65
CA VAL A 55 -9.95 -2.28 -9.65
C VAL A 55 -8.55 -1.76 -9.91
N GLU A 56 -7.59 -2.68 -10.03
CA GLU A 56 -6.23 -2.32 -10.43
C GLU A 56 -6.20 -2.07 -11.94
N VAL A 57 -5.98 -0.81 -12.34
CA VAL A 57 -5.98 -0.40 -13.76
C VAL A 57 -4.63 -0.66 -14.43
N ALA A 58 -3.53 -0.42 -13.70
CA ALA A 58 -2.19 -0.60 -14.22
C ALA A 58 -1.18 -0.77 -13.07
N LYS A 59 -0.12 -1.55 -13.34
CA LYS A 59 1.08 -1.61 -12.51
C LYS A 59 2.05 -0.54 -12.94
N LEU A 60 2.68 0.12 -11.98
CA LEU A 60 3.70 1.15 -12.21
C LEU A 60 5.09 0.56 -11.87
N PRO A 61 5.77 -0.07 -12.84
CA PRO A 61 7.07 -0.71 -12.58
C PRO A 61 8.11 0.33 -12.13
N GLY A 62 8.86 0.01 -11.08
CA GLY A 62 9.87 0.88 -10.50
C GLY A 62 9.32 1.90 -9.48
N LEU A 63 8.02 1.88 -9.20
CA LEU A 63 7.44 2.56 -8.05
C LEU A 63 7.24 1.56 -6.91
N GLU A 64 8.25 1.46 -6.05
CA GLU A 64 8.25 0.55 -4.89
C GLU A 64 8.19 1.34 -3.58
N GLU A 65 7.39 0.85 -2.64
CA GLU A 65 7.35 1.33 -1.25
C GLU A 65 7.62 0.15 -0.31
N THR A 66 8.54 0.35 0.64
CA THR A 66 8.92 -0.69 1.59
C THR A 66 8.05 -0.63 2.84
N PHE A 67 7.31 -1.72 3.10
CA PHE A 67 6.48 -1.87 4.28
C PHE A 67 7.19 -2.73 5.33
N PHE A 68 7.40 -2.19 6.53
CA PHE A 68 8.03 -2.91 7.63
C PHE A 68 6.98 -3.33 8.67
N ALA A 69 6.98 -4.60 9.06
CA ALA A 69 6.26 -5.08 10.23
C ALA A 69 7.15 -4.90 11.47
N ILE A 70 6.80 -3.94 12.33
CA ILE A 70 7.57 -3.70 13.57
C ILE A 70 6.95 -4.54 14.69
N THR A 71 7.67 -5.57 15.13
CA THR A 71 7.31 -6.37 16.31
C THR A 71 8.22 -6.01 17.48
N SER A 72 7.65 -5.66 18.64
CA SER A 72 8.43 -5.43 19.86
C SER A 72 8.69 -6.75 20.60
N THR A 73 9.95 -7.05 20.92
CA THR A 73 10.32 -8.18 21.78
C THR A 73 9.85 -7.93 23.21
N ARG A 74 8.74 -8.56 23.61
CA ARG A 74 8.21 -8.45 24.98
C ARG A 74 9.07 -9.23 25.97
N ARG A 75 9.47 -8.57 27.08
CA ARG A 75 10.18 -9.19 28.22
C ARG A 75 9.38 -10.24 29.00
N PHE A 76 8.06 -10.34 28.75
CA PHE A 76 7.20 -11.41 29.26
C PHE A 76 6.22 -11.83 28.15
N PRO A 77 6.48 -12.95 27.44
CA PRO A 77 5.58 -13.41 26.39
C PRO A 77 4.27 -13.90 27.01
N ASN A 78 3.16 -13.23 26.70
CA ASN A 78 1.85 -13.76 27.02
C ASN A 78 1.62 -15.01 26.15
N PRO A 79 1.39 -16.20 26.74
CA PRO A 79 1.35 -17.47 26.03
C PRO A 79 0.27 -17.53 24.93
N LEU A 80 -0.76 -16.70 25.01
CA LEU A 80 -1.83 -16.65 24.00
C LEU A 80 -1.46 -15.86 22.74
N LEU A 81 -0.44 -15.00 22.79
CA LEU A 81 0.01 -14.24 21.61
C LEU A 81 0.71 -15.12 20.58
N THR A 82 1.27 -16.24 21.02
CA THR A 82 1.85 -17.28 20.17
C THR A 82 0.83 -17.75 19.13
N LEU A 83 -0.45 -17.86 19.49
CA LEU A 83 -1.53 -18.32 18.60
C LEU A 83 -1.82 -17.35 17.44
N VAL A 84 -1.65 -16.04 17.64
CA VAL A 84 -1.97 -15.00 16.64
C VAL A 84 -0.74 -14.55 15.86
N LEU A 85 0.46 -14.64 16.47
CA LEU A 85 1.71 -14.22 15.82
C LEU A 85 2.32 -15.32 14.93
N HIS A 86 1.98 -16.60 15.11
CA HIS A 86 2.43 -17.69 14.22
C HIS A 86 1.78 -17.64 12.83
N THR A 87 0.65 -16.95 12.67
CA THR A 87 -0.05 -16.84 11.38
C THR A 87 0.50 -15.76 10.45
N GLY A 88 1.53 -15.00 10.85
CA GLY A 88 2.16 -13.96 10.03
C GLY A 88 3.49 -14.35 9.36
N LYS A 89 4.02 -15.55 9.62
CA LYS A 89 5.31 -15.99 9.07
C LYS A 89 5.13 -16.83 7.80
N ALA A 90 4.79 -16.18 6.69
CA ALA A 90 4.90 -16.77 5.34
C ALA A 90 4.80 -15.70 4.23
N ALA A 91 5.88 -14.97 3.97
CA ALA A 91 6.23 -14.43 2.65
C ALA A 91 7.53 -13.64 2.75
N GLY A 92 8.67 -14.27 2.45
CA GLY A 92 9.95 -13.58 2.34
C GLY A 92 11.11 -14.38 2.91
N GLU A 93 11.37 -15.56 2.35
CA GLU A 93 12.66 -16.25 2.43
C GLU A 93 12.69 -17.34 1.34
N SER A 94 13.09 -16.95 0.13
CA SER A 94 13.80 -17.76 -0.87
C SER A 94 14.32 -16.84 -1.96
#